data_AF-A0A498KHH5-F1
#
_entry.id   AF-A0A498KHH5-F1
#
_cell.length_a   1.000
_cell.length_b   1.000
_cell.length_c   1.000
_cell.angle_alpha   90.00
_cell.angle_beta   90.00
_cell.angle_gamma   90.00
#
_symmetry.space_group_name_H-M   'P 1'
#
loop_
_entity.id
_entity.type
_entity.pdbx_description
1 polymer ?
#
loop_
_entity_poly.entity_id
_entity_poly.type
_entity_poly.pdbx_seq_one_letter_code
_entity_poly.pdbx_strand_id
1 'polypeptide(L)'
;MIETGEGIDWAVVEALAFATLVVEVHDQETGEKYCPLGNIMADQDDELFTVSNSSLSEFGVLGFELGYLMESPNSLVIWEARFDNFSNGAQVIFDQFLSGGESKWLRQTGLVVLLPHGYMGQGPEHSSVRLERFLQVYYELDEQRRKVEAKDVAICRVEQLCPFPYDLIQRELKRYPNAEIVWVQEEPMNMGAYSYIAPRLSTAMKSLGRGTINDIKYIGRAPSAASATGFYSVHLKEQSEIVQKAVQKEPIESHS
;
A
#
# COMPACT_ATOMS: atom_id res chain seq x y z
N MET A 1 -24.67 2.39 -8.95
CA MET A 1 -23.37 1.82 -8.56
C MET A 1 -23.45 0.31 -8.45
N ILE A 2 -24.17 -0.27 -7.47
CA ILE A 2 -24.28 -1.74 -7.34
C ILE A 2 -25.01 -2.38 -8.54
N GLU A 3 -26.15 -1.85 -8.95
CA GLU A 3 -26.92 -2.40 -10.08
C GLU A 3 -26.23 -2.21 -11.44
N THR A 4 -25.41 -1.16 -11.56
CA THR A 4 -24.77 -0.76 -12.83
C THR A 4 -23.34 -1.28 -12.97
N GLY A 5 -22.69 -1.67 -11.87
CA GLY A 5 -21.25 -1.98 -11.83
C GLY A 5 -20.33 -0.77 -12.07
N GLU A 6 -20.87 0.37 -12.48
CA GLU A 6 -20.12 1.59 -12.78
C GLU A 6 -19.96 2.49 -11.55
N GLY A 7 -18.76 3.07 -11.43
CA GLY A 7 -18.43 4.08 -10.41
C GLY A 7 -18.15 3.52 -9.02
N ILE A 8 -17.93 2.21 -8.86
CA ILE A 8 -17.62 1.58 -7.56
C ILE A 8 -16.32 2.18 -7.01
N ASP A 9 -16.41 2.85 -5.86
CA ASP A 9 -15.26 3.44 -5.19
C ASP A 9 -14.55 2.44 -4.26
N TRP A 10 -13.41 2.87 -3.71
CA TRP A 10 -12.61 2.01 -2.84
C TRP A 10 -13.36 1.58 -1.59
N ALA A 11 -14.18 2.46 -0.99
CA ALA A 11 -14.92 2.15 0.22
C ALA A 11 -15.97 1.06 -0.02
N VAL A 12 -16.64 1.08 -1.17
CA VAL A 12 -17.58 0.02 -1.55
C VAL A 12 -16.83 -1.28 -1.88
N VAL A 13 -15.70 -1.23 -2.60
CA VAL A 13 -14.88 -2.44 -2.84
C VAL A 13 -14.38 -3.03 -1.53
N GLU A 14 -13.90 -2.19 -0.62
CA GLU A 14 -13.39 -2.59 0.68
C GLU A 14 -14.49 -3.15 1.57
N ALA A 15 -15.68 -2.54 1.60
CA ALA A 15 -16.84 -3.10 2.30
C ALA A 15 -17.26 -4.47 1.71
N LEU A 16 -17.17 -4.64 0.38
CA LEU A 16 -17.50 -5.90 -0.28
C LEU A 16 -16.41 -6.99 -0.13
N ALA A 17 -15.13 -6.60 -0.05
CA ALA A 17 -13.99 -7.50 -0.03
C ALA A 17 -13.50 -7.83 1.39
N PHE A 18 -13.56 -6.85 2.29
CA PHE A 18 -12.96 -6.89 3.63
C PHE A 18 -13.90 -6.42 4.73
N ALA A 19 -15.09 -5.93 4.39
CA ALA A 19 -16.13 -5.52 5.33
C ALA A 19 -15.71 -4.38 6.28
N THR A 20 -14.69 -3.60 5.89
CA THR A 20 -14.20 -2.42 6.62
C THR A 20 -14.86 -1.14 6.09
N LEU A 21 -14.98 -0.12 6.95
CA LEU A 21 -15.57 1.23 6.72
C LEU A 21 -17.09 1.44 6.78
N VAL A 22 -17.97 0.49 6.43
CA VAL A 22 -19.44 0.65 6.59
C VAL A 22 -20.00 -0.41 7.51
N VAL A 23 -19.63 -0.29 8.77
CA VAL A 23 -19.80 -1.35 9.76
C VAL A 23 -21.08 -1.18 10.57
N GLU A 24 -21.41 0.06 10.94
CA GLU A 24 -22.49 0.33 11.88
C GLU A 24 -23.20 1.62 11.50
N VAL A 25 -24.49 1.51 11.19
CA VAL A 25 -25.37 2.65 10.95
C VAL A 25 -26.13 2.92 12.24
N HIS A 26 -26.15 4.18 12.64
CA HIS A 26 -26.93 4.63 13.78
C HIS A 26 -28.22 5.27 13.30
N ASP A 27 -29.34 4.69 13.70
CA ASP A 27 -30.65 5.31 13.54
C ASP A 27 -30.66 6.66 14.28
N GLN A 28 -31.00 7.74 13.57
CA GLN A 28 -30.87 9.10 14.10
C GLN A 28 -31.94 9.46 15.13
N GLU A 29 -33.05 8.73 15.16
CA GLU A 29 -34.17 9.01 16.07
C GLU A 29 -34.08 8.17 17.34
N THR A 30 -33.71 6.90 17.19
CA THR A 30 -33.70 5.90 18.26
C THR A 30 -32.30 5.63 18.83
N GLY A 31 -31.25 5.93 18.06
CA GLY A 31 -29.87 5.57 18.39
C GLY A 31 -29.56 4.09 18.21
N GLU A 32 -30.49 3.29 17.68
CA GLU A 32 -30.29 1.87 17.42
C GLU A 32 -29.18 1.66 16.40
N LYS A 33 -28.41 0.59 16.64
CA LYS A 33 -27.25 0.21 15.84
C LYS A 33 -27.68 -0.85 14.83
N TYR A 34 -27.36 -0.65 13.56
CA TYR A 34 -27.61 -1.62 12.52
C TYR A 34 -26.31 -1.94 11.78
N CYS A 35 -25.96 -3.22 11.68
CA CYS A 35 -24.80 -3.69 10.94
C CYS A 35 -25.26 -4.41 9.65
N PRO A 36 -25.12 -3.79 8.47
CA PRO A 36 -25.56 -4.41 7.22
C PRO A 36 -24.88 -5.76 6.92
N LEU A 37 -23.59 -5.87 7.25
CA LEU A 37 -22.78 -7.06 7.00
C LEU A 37 -23.09 -8.22 7.96
N GLY A 38 -23.70 -7.93 9.12
CA GLY A 38 -24.29 -8.94 10.01
C GLY A 38 -25.62 -9.50 9.49
N ASN A 39 -26.20 -8.92 8.44
CA ASN A 39 -27.57 -9.20 7.97
C ASN A 39 -27.62 -9.57 6.48
N ILE A 40 -26.58 -10.23 5.95
CA ILE A 40 -26.49 -10.58 4.52
C ILE A 40 -27.35 -11.81 4.19
N MET A 41 -27.40 -12.79 5.10
CA MET A 41 -28.17 -14.02 4.94
C MET A 41 -29.35 -14.05 5.91
N ALA A 42 -30.46 -14.68 5.51
CA ALA A 42 -31.51 -15.04 6.45
C ALA A 42 -30.94 -16.00 7.50
N ASP A 43 -31.20 -15.72 8.78
CA ASP A 43 -30.68 -16.49 9.92
C ASP A 43 -29.13 -16.52 10.02
N GLN A 44 -28.45 -15.46 9.57
CA GLN A 44 -27.01 -15.29 9.77
C GLN A 44 -26.68 -15.31 11.28
N ASP A 45 -25.72 -16.14 11.66
CA ASP A 45 -25.19 -16.16 13.02
C ASP A 45 -24.42 -14.87 13.30
N ASP A 46 -24.73 -14.21 14.42
CA ASP A 46 -24.10 -12.97 14.87
C ASP A 46 -22.57 -13.15 15.03
N GLU A 47 -22.08 -14.36 15.28
CA GLU A 47 -20.65 -14.66 15.40
C GLU A 47 -19.90 -14.68 14.05
N LEU A 48 -20.61 -14.71 12.91
CA LEU A 48 -19.98 -14.74 11.58
C LEU A 48 -19.36 -13.40 11.18
N PHE A 49 -19.78 -12.29 11.79
CA PHE A 49 -19.23 -10.98 11.53
C PHE A 49 -19.12 -10.18 12.82
N THR A 50 -17.89 -9.94 13.26
CA THR A 50 -17.61 -9.08 14.43
C THR A 50 -16.67 -7.96 14.02
N VAL A 51 -17.04 -6.73 14.40
CA VAL A 51 -16.14 -5.58 14.35
C VAL A 51 -16.07 -4.94 15.72
N SER A 52 -14.84 -4.68 16.15
CA SER A 52 -14.57 -4.15 17.48
C SER A 52 -13.82 -2.83 17.37
N ASN A 53 -14.42 -1.76 17.90
CA ASN A 53 -13.68 -0.53 18.16
C ASN A 53 -12.67 -0.81 19.27
N SER A 54 -11.39 -0.88 18.90
CA SER A 54 -10.35 -1.26 19.83
C SER A 54 -10.11 -0.19 20.90
N SER A 55 -9.47 -0.58 22.00
CA SER A 55 -8.82 0.40 22.87
C SER A 55 -7.68 1.10 22.11
N LEU A 56 -7.22 2.25 22.62
CA LEU A 56 -6.11 3.00 22.03
C LEU A 56 -4.76 2.34 22.37
N SER A 57 -4.53 1.13 21.86
CA SER A 57 -3.32 0.34 22.10
C SER A 57 -2.99 -0.55 20.89
N GLU A 58 -1.90 -0.23 20.18
CA GLU A 58 -1.49 -1.01 19.01
C GLU A 58 -0.87 -2.35 19.43
N PHE A 59 0.07 -2.34 20.39
CA PHE A 59 0.74 -3.55 20.86
C PHE A 59 -0.24 -4.59 21.42
N GLY A 60 -1.12 -4.15 22.33
CA GLY A 60 -2.04 -5.05 23.04
C GLY A 60 -3.10 -5.61 22.11
N VAL A 61 -3.67 -4.77 21.25
CA VAL A 61 -4.73 -5.17 20.33
C VAL A 61 -4.17 -6.06 19.22
N LEU A 62 -3.06 -5.68 18.56
CA LEU A 62 -2.48 -6.52 17.51
C LEU A 62 -2.05 -7.90 18.05
N GLY A 63 -1.51 -7.95 19.28
CA GLY A 63 -1.20 -9.20 19.95
C GLY A 63 -2.44 -10.04 20.27
N PHE A 64 -3.54 -9.40 20.65
CA PHE A 64 -4.82 -10.07 20.88
C PHE A 64 -5.39 -10.67 19.59
N GLU A 65 -5.46 -9.90 18.50
CA GLU A 65 -5.97 -10.37 17.20
C GLU A 65 -5.15 -11.56 16.68
N LEU A 66 -3.83 -11.49 16.83
CA LEU A 66 -2.96 -12.59 16.49
C LEU A 66 -3.24 -13.84 17.33
N GLY A 67 -3.46 -13.69 18.64
CA GLY A 67 -3.82 -14.80 19.52
C GLY A 67 -5.17 -15.42 19.15
N TYR A 68 -6.15 -14.60 18.83
CA TYR A 68 -7.48 -15.03 18.37
C TYR A 68 -7.37 -15.87 17.10
N LEU A 69 -6.61 -15.40 16.11
CA LEU A 69 -6.38 -16.11 14.86
C LEU A 69 -5.72 -17.49 15.05
N MET A 70 -4.83 -17.63 16.04
CA MET A 70 -4.19 -18.93 16.32
C MET A 70 -5.18 -19.96 16.85
N GLU A 71 -6.25 -19.53 17.52
CA GLU A 71 -7.33 -20.40 18.01
C GLU A 71 -8.39 -20.65 16.93
N SER A 72 -8.68 -19.64 16.10
CA SER A 72 -9.64 -19.75 14.99
C SER A 72 -8.97 -19.55 13.62
N PRO A 73 -8.26 -20.57 13.09
CA PRO A 73 -7.49 -20.45 11.86
C PRO A 73 -8.34 -20.30 10.59
N ASN A 74 -9.64 -20.60 10.67
CA ASN A 74 -10.58 -20.45 9.55
C ASN A 74 -11.24 -19.07 9.50
N SER A 75 -10.99 -18.21 10.50
CA SER A 75 -11.51 -16.85 10.53
C SER A 75 -10.62 -15.91 9.73
N LEU A 76 -11.24 -14.99 8.99
CA LEU A 76 -10.55 -13.82 8.46
C LEU A 76 -10.41 -12.81 9.60
N VAL A 77 -9.20 -12.65 10.14
CA VAL A 77 -8.91 -11.66 11.18
C VAL A 77 -8.18 -10.48 10.54
N ILE A 78 -8.70 -9.29 10.77
CA ILE A 78 -8.19 -8.03 10.23
C ILE A 78 -7.89 -7.09 11.38
N TRP A 79 -6.69 -6.53 11.41
CA TRP A 79 -6.34 -5.43 12.29
C TRP A 79 -6.06 -4.17 11.46
N GLU A 80 -6.72 -3.06 11.80
CA GLU A 80 -6.54 -1.78 11.14
C GLU A 80 -5.89 -0.76 12.09
N ALA A 81 -4.80 -0.14 11.64
CA ALA A 81 -4.23 1.00 12.33
C ALA A 81 -5.02 2.27 12.00
N ARG A 82 -5.25 3.15 12.98
CA ARG A 82 -5.93 4.44 12.73
C ARG A 82 -5.19 5.29 11.69
N PHE A 83 -3.89 5.39 11.87
CA PHE A 83 -2.95 5.86 10.87
C PHE A 83 -1.81 4.85 10.87
N ASP A 84 -1.24 4.63 9.69
CA ASP A 84 -0.17 3.69 9.52
C ASP A 84 0.94 3.94 10.56
N ASN A 85 1.41 5.18 10.73
CA ASN A 85 2.53 5.59 11.60
C ASN A 85 2.54 4.96 13.00
N PHE A 86 1.37 4.68 13.60
CA PHE A 86 1.26 4.13 14.96
C PHE A 86 1.56 2.63 15.07
N SER A 87 1.58 1.91 13.95
CA SER A 87 1.85 0.46 13.92
C SER A 87 3.24 0.09 14.49
N ASN A 88 4.20 1.02 14.48
CA ASN A 88 5.49 0.86 15.14
C ASN A 88 5.38 0.61 16.66
N GLY A 89 4.28 1.03 17.30
CA GLY A 89 3.99 0.72 18.70
C GLY A 89 3.85 -0.78 18.95
N ALA A 90 3.53 -1.55 17.91
CA ALA A 90 3.40 -3.00 17.93
C ALA A 90 4.58 -3.74 17.27
N GLN A 91 5.75 -3.09 17.09
CA GLN A 91 6.91 -3.65 16.37
C GLN A 91 7.31 -5.05 16.85
N VAL A 92 7.25 -5.30 18.16
CA VAL A 92 7.58 -6.62 18.73
C VAL A 92 6.66 -7.72 18.18
N ILE A 93 5.38 -7.42 17.94
CA ILE A 93 4.43 -8.38 17.36
C ILE A 93 4.82 -8.70 15.91
N PHE A 94 5.16 -7.68 15.12
CA PHE A 94 5.65 -7.86 13.74
C PHE A 94 6.94 -8.68 13.68
N ASP A 95 7.93 -8.33 14.48
CA ASP A 95 9.27 -8.94 14.43
C ASP A 95 9.28 -10.34 15.04
N GLN A 96 8.62 -10.51 16.19
CA GLN A 96 8.73 -11.74 16.97
C GLN A 96 7.66 -12.76 16.65
N PHE A 97 6.54 -12.36 16.04
CA PHE A 97 5.46 -13.30 15.79
C PHE A 97 5.04 -13.34 14.33
N LEU A 98 4.69 -12.21 13.71
CA LEU A 98 4.17 -12.24 12.33
C LEU A 98 5.23 -12.64 11.29
N SER A 99 6.40 -12.00 11.32
CA SER A 99 7.46 -12.26 10.32
C SER A 99 8.18 -13.59 10.52
N GLY A 100 8.23 -14.09 11.76
CA GLY A 100 9.05 -15.25 12.12
C GLY A 100 8.29 -16.44 12.69
N GLY A 101 6.98 -16.33 12.94
CA GLY A 101 6.21 -17.33 13.67
C GLY A 101 6.15 -18.69 12.97
N GLU A 102 5.98 -18.69 11.64
CA GLU A 102 6.00 -19.91 10.84
C GLU A 102 7.39 -20.56 10.88
N SER A 103 8.46 -19.78 10.69
CA SER A 103 9.83 -20.31 10.70
C SER A 103 10.28 -20.81 12.07
N LYS A 104 9.88 -20.13 13.15
CA LYS A 104 10.31 -20.45 14.52
C LYS A 104 9.50 -21.57 15.14
N TRP A 105 8.19 -21.62 14.86
CA TRP A 105 7.25 -22.46 15.60
C TRP A 105 6.28 -23.23 14.71
N LEU A 106 6.44 -23.20 13.39
CA LEU A 106 5.52 -23.81 12.41
C LEU A 106 4.08 -23.30 12.61
N ARG A 107 3.93 -22.05 13.05
CA ARG A 107 2.64 -21.40 13.25
C ARG A 107 2.32 -20.54 12.03
N GLN A 108 1.35 -21.00 11.26
CA GLN A 108 0.80 -20.24 10.14
C GLN A 108 -0.19 -19.20 10.66
N THR A 109 -0.16 -18.01 10.07
CA THR A 109 -1.02 -16.89 10.44
C THR A 109 -1.53 -16.22 9.16
N GLY A 110 -2.85 -16.19 8.98
CA GLY A 110 -3.53 -15.43 7.92
C GLY A 110 -3.97 -14.02 8.35
N LEU A 111 -3.30 -13.38 9.32
CA LEU A 111 -3.70 -12.06 9.83
C LEU A 111 -3.52 -11.02 8.71
N VAL A 112 -4.57 -10.26 8.43
CA VAL A 112 -4.50 -9.12 7.52
C VAL A 112 -4.28 -7.85 8.32
N VAL A 113 -3.27 -7.07 7.93
CA VAL A 113 -2.93 -5.80 8.57
C VAL A 113 -3.20 -4.66 7.60
N LEU A 114 -4.20 -3.84 7.92
CA LEU A 114 -4.57 -2.65 7.16
C LEU A 114 -3.83 -1.44 7.74
N LEU A 115 -3.05 -0.80 6.89
CA LEU A 115 -2.23 0.36 7.23
C LEU A 115 -2.60 1.49 6.26
N PRO A 116 -3.48 2.42 6.67
CA PRO A 116 -3.87 3.56 5.85
C PRO A 116 -2.65 4.44 5.52
N HIS A 117 -2.22 4.42 4.26
CA HIS A 117 -0.98 5.05 3.78
C HIS A 117 -1.26 6.05 2.65
N GLY A 118 -0.54 7.17 2.64
CA GLY A 118 -0.54 8.13 1.53
C GLY A 118 0.09 9.48 1.88
N TYR A 119 0.75 10.13 0.91
CA TYR A 119 1.34 11.45 1.09
C TYR A 119 0.33 12.52 0.68
N MET A 120 -0.40 13.05 1.66
CA MET A 120 -1.41 14.11 1.44
C MET A 120 -1.02 15.47 2.05
N GLY A 121 0.26 15.64 2.42
CA GLY A 121 0.77 16.87 3.02
C GLY A 121 0.30 17.11 4.46
N GLN A 122 -0.13 16.06 5.17
CA GLN A 122 -0.60 16.11 6.56
C GLN A 122 0.55 16.05 7.60
N GLY A 123 1.80 16.06 7.13
CA GLY A 123 2.99 16.00 7.99
C GLY A 123 3.45 14.56 8.29
N PRO A 124 4.54 14.42 9.06
CA PRO A 124 5.27 13.17 9.17
C PRO A 124 4.51 12.03 9.88
N GLU A 125 3.61 12.35 10.81
CA GLU A 125 2.85 11.35 11.59
C GLU A 125 1.59 10.83 10.88
N HIS A 126 1.31 11.32 9.67
CA HIS A 126 0.11 10.97 8.89
C HIS A 126 0.46 10.67 7.42
N SER A 127 1.70 10.25 7.15
CA SER A 127 2.18 10.07 5.77
C SER A 127 2.85 8.73 5.49
N SER A 128 3.41 8.00 6.48
CA SER A 128 4.15 6.78 6.15
C SER A 128 4.48 5.82 7.31
N VAL A 129 4.29 4.51 7.08
CA VAL A 129 4.85 3.37 7.85
C VAL A 129 6.20 2.90 7.40
N ARG A 130 6.85 3.53 6.42
CA ARG A 130 8.09 2.97 5.86
C ARG A 130 7.83 1.60 5.17
N LEU A 131 6.58 1.29 4.83
CA LEU A 131 6.16 0.23 3.91
C LEU A 131 5.19 0.82 2.85
N GLU A 132 5.76 1.11 1.69
CA GLU A 132 5.31 0.81 0.33
C GLU A 132 3.83 0.49 -0.01
N ARG A 133 3.03 1.53 -0.25
CA ARG A 133 1.85 1.41 -1.12
C ARG A 133 1.84 2.55 -2.16
N PHE A 134 2.10 2.19 -3.41
CA PHE A 134 2.38 3.08 -4.56
C PHE A 134 1.15 3.64 -5.30
N LEU A 135 -0.04 3.52 -4.71
CA LEU A 135 -1.27 3.73 -5.47
C LEU A 135 -1.56 5.21 -5.76
N GLN A 136 -1.08 6.15 -4.94
CA GLN A 136 -1.40 7.57 -5.11
C GLN A 136 -0.69 8.18 -6.33
N VAL A 137 0.63 7.99 -6.45
CA VAL A 137 1.44 8.60 -7.52
C VAL A 137 1.02 8.16 -8.92
N TYR A 138 0.49 6.94 -9.07
CA TYR A 138 0.06 6.41 -10.37
C TYR A 138 -0.97 7.30 -11.06
N TYR A 139 -1.99 7.76 -10.33
CA TYR A 139 -3.07 8.55 -10.91
C TYR A 139 -2.57 9.91 -11.38
N GLU A 140 -1.68 10.54 -10.61
CA GLU A 140 -1.06 11.81 -10.97
C GLU A 140 -0.12 11.66 -12.19
N LEU A 141 0.63 10.56 -12.26
CA LEU A 141 1.46 10.24 -13.43
C LEU A 141 0.62 9.99 -14.68
N ASP A 142 -0.47 9.23 -14.59
CA ASP A 142 -1.34 8.98 -15.75
C ASP A 142 -2.06 10.25 -16.19
N GLU A 143 -2.54 11.06 -15.25
CA GLU A 143 -3.14 12.37 -15.54
C GLU A 143 -2.14 13.28 -16.26
N GLN A 144 -0.91 13.39 -15.74
CA GLN A 144 0.11 14.22 -16.36
C GLN A 144 0.53 13.68 -17.73
N ARG A 145 0.75 12.37 -17.88
CA ARG A 145 1.06 11.72 -19.16
C ARG A 145 0.00 12.04 -20.22
N ARG A 146 -1.28 12.05 -19.84
CA ARG A 146 -2.39 12.46 -20.71
C ARG A 146 -2.33 13.95 -21.04
N LYS A 147 -2.08 14.82 -20.05
CA LYS A 147 -1.95 16.28 -20.24
C LYS A 147 -0.84 16.65 -21.22
N VAL A 148 0.31 15.96 -21.16
CA VAL A 148 1.44 16.22 -22.07
C VAL A 148 1.41 15.38 -23.35
N GLU A 149 0.36 14.57 -23.52
CA GLU A 149 0.19 13.61 -24.63
C GLU A 149 1.44 12.73 -24.88
N ALA A 150 2.12 12.31 -23.81
CA ALA A 150 3.31 11.46 -23.90
C ALA A 150 2.93 10.05 -24.35
N LYS A 151 3.45 9.64 -25.50
CA LYS A 151 3.18 8.34 -26.16
C LYS A 151 4.34 7.35 -26.00
N ASP A 152 5.46 7.83 -25.51
CA ASP A 152 6.73 7.14 -25.29
C ASP A 152 6.93 6.67 -23.84
N VAL A 153 6.02 7.04 -22.93
CA VAL A 153 6.04 6.63 -21.52
C VAL A 153 5.01 5.54 -21.26
N ALA A 154 5.45 4.41 -20.71
CA ALA A 154 4.60 3.35 -20.20
C ALA A 154 4.66 3.33 -18.67
N ILE A 155 3.50 3.44 -18.00
CA ILE A 155 3.39 3.42 -16.54
C ILE A 155 2.92 2.03 -16.12
N CYS A 156 3.73 1.34 -15.31
CA CYS A 156 3.41 0.01 -14.77
C CYS A 156 3.34 0.07 -13.24
N ARG A 157 2.35 -0.62 -12.65
CA ARG A 157 2.22 -0.74 -11.20
C ARG A 157 2.74 -2.09 -10.71
N VAL A 158 3.42 -2.09 -9.57
CA VAL A 158 3.85 -3.31 -8.86
C VAL A 158 3.00 -3.43 -7.60
N GLU A 159 1.86 -4.11 -7.73
CA GLU A 159 0.86 -4.23 -6.66
C GLU A 159 1.31 -5.21 -5.55
N GLN A 160 2.10 -6.22 -5.92
CA GLN A 160 2.70 -7.17 -4.98
C GLN A 160 4.21 -7.00 -5.00
N LEU A 161 4.77 -6.58 -3.86
CA LEU A 161 6.20 -6.34 -3.72
C LEU A 161 6.93 -7.57 -3.17
N CYS A 162 6.29 -8.27 -2.23
CA CYS A 162 6.79 -9.49 -1.61
C CYS A 162 5.69 -10.58 -1.58
N PRO A 163 5.94 -11.80 -2.10
CA PRO A 163 7.13 -12.18 -2.87
C PRO A 163 7.21 -11.42 -4.20
N PHE A 164 8.42 -11.06 -4.63
CA PHE A 164 8.63 -10.24 -5.82
C PHE A 164 8.24 -10.99 -7.11
N PRO A 165 7.35 -10.45 -7.96
CA PRO A 165 6.76 -11.16 -9.09
C PRO A 165 7.68 -11.13 -10.33
N TYR A 166 8.79 -11.88 -10.28
CA TYR A 166 9.81 -11.90 -11.34
C TYR A 166 9.25 -12.19 -12.73
N ASP A 167 8.34 -13.14 -12.85
CA ASP A 167 7.72 -13.58 -14.09
C ASP A 167 6.88 -12.47 -14.74
N LEU A 168 6.05 -11.79 -13.96
CA LEU A 168 5.21 -10.68 -14.42
C LEU A 168 6.08 -9.48 -14.82
N ILE A 169 7.08 -9.14 -14.02
CA ILE A 169 8.02 -8.05 -14.32
C ILE A 169 8.80 -8.35 -15.60
N GLN A 170 9.34 -9.55 -15.75
CA GLN A 170 10.06 -9.95 -16.97
C GLN A 170 9.16 -9.90 -18.22
N ARG A 171 7.89 -10.27 -18.09
CA ARG A 171 6.91 -10.19 -19.19
C ARG A 171 6.71 -8.76 -19.66
N GLU A 172 6.56 -7.81 -18.74
CA GLU A 172 6.42 -6.39 -19.08
C GLU A 172 7.73 -5.80 -19.62
N LEU A 173 8.89 -6.17 -19.05
CA LEU A 173 10.20 -5.77 -19.58
C LEU A 173 10.43 -6.28 -21.01
N LYS A 174 9.90 -7.45 -21.39
CA LYS A 174 9.98 -7.95 -22.77
C LYS A 174 9.10 -7.16 -23.74
N ARG A 175 7.98 -6.58 -23.27
CA ARG A 175 7.09 -5.77 -24.10
C ARG A 175 7.75 -4.47 -24.56
N TYR A 176 8.63 -3.90 -23.74
CA TYR A 176 9.31 -2.64 -24.01
C TYR A 176 10.84 -2.80 -23.98
N PRO A 177 11.46 -3.46 -24.98
CA PRO A 177 12.89 -3.81 -24.94
C PRO A 177 13.82 -2.60 -24.94
N ASN A 178 13.41 -1.50 -25.57
CA ASN A 178 14.20 -0.28 -25.71
C ASN A 178 13.88 0.79 -24.64
N ALA A 179 13.01 0.50 -23.69
CA ALA A 179 12.60 1.48 -22.69
C ALA A 179 13.70 1.72 -21.64
N GLU A 180 13.89 2.98 -21.26
CA GLU A 180 14.58 3.34 -20.03
C GLU A 180 13.73 2.89 -18.83
N ILE A 181 14.38 2.35 -17.79
CA ILE A 181 13.70 1.84 -16.60
C ILE A 181 13.82 2.86 -15.48
N VAL A 182 12.68 3.32 -14.99
CA VAL A 182 12.58 4.34 -13.95
C VAL A 182 11.69 3.81 -12.84
N TRP A 183 12.19 3.83 -11.60
CA TRP A 183 11.37 3.63 -10.41
C TRP A 183 10.89 4.99 -9.92
N VAL A 184 9.57 5.14 -9.82
CA VAL A 184 8.92 6.37 -9.37
C VAL A 184 8.19 6.09 -8.06
N GLN A 185 8.44 6.91 -7.04
CA GLN A 185 7.75 6.84 -5.75
C GLN A 185 7.60 8.21 -5.11
N GLU A 186 6.63 8.34 -4.20
CA GLU A 186 6.43 9.57 -3.41
C GLU A 186 7.38 9.63 -2.22
N GLU A 187 7.67 8.49 -1.62
CA GLU A 187 8.47 8.40 -0.41
C GLU A 187 9.91 8.89 -0.65
N PRO A 188 10.58 9.44 0.38
CA PRO A 188 12.03 9.69 0.35
C PRO A 188 12.81 8.47 -0.13
N MET A 189 13.94 8.68 -0.81
CA MET A 189 14.76 7.60 -1.41
C MET A 189 15.23 6.53 -0.41
N ASN A 190 15.41 6.90 0.85
CA ASN A 190 15.75 6.00 1.96
C ASN A 190 14.52 5.36 2.63
N MET A 191 13.34 5.53 2.04
CA MET A 191 12.04 5.01 2.44
C MET A 191 11.31 4.44 1.20
N GLY A 192 10.09 3.94 1.40
CA GLY A 192 9.35 3.24 0.34
C GLY A 192 10.08 1.98 -0.13
N ALA A 193 9.68 1.46 -1.29
CA ALA A 193 10.18 0.16 -1.76
C ALA A 193 11.43 0.27 -2.64
N TYR A 194 11.94 1.46 -2.98
CA TYR A 194 13.07 1.58 -3.91
C TYR A 194 14.25 0.68 -3.52
N SER A 195 14.67 0.72 -2.26
CA SER A 195 15.78 -0.10 -1.74
C SER A 195 15.49 -1.62 -1.80
N TYR A 196 14.23 -2.02 -1.69
CA TYR A 196 13.80 -3.42 -1.81
C TYR A 196 13.70 -3.86 -3.28
N ILE A 197 13.16 -3.01 -4.14
CA ILE A 197 12.82 -3.35 -5.53
C ILE A 197 14.04 -3.24 -6.44
N ALA A 198 14.87 -2.22 -6.32
CA ALA A 198 16.02 -1.99 -7.21
C ALA A 198 16.92 -3.23 -7.41
N PRO A 199 17.39 -3.96 -6.36
CA PRO A 199 18.21 -5.15 -6.56
C PRO A 199 17.45 -6.32 -7.21
N ARG A 200 16.14 -6.46 -6.95
CA ARG A 200 15.29 -7.53 -7.50
C ARG A 200 14.95 -7.25 -8.95
N LEU A 201 14.59 -6.01 -9.26
CA LEU A 201 14.40 -5.52 -10.62
C LEU A 201 15.68 -5.65 -11.45
N SER A 202 16.84 -5.35 -10.87
CA SER A 202 18.14 -5.57 -11.53
C SER A 202 18.36 -7.04 -11.87
N THR A 203 18.01 -7.96 -10.97
CA THR A 203 18.07 -9.41 -11.24
C THR A 203 17.15 -9.81 -12.38
N ALA A 204 15.93 -9.27 -12.41
CA ALA A 204 14.99 -9.49 -13.51
C ALA A 204 15.52 -8.95 -14.84
N MET A 205 16.10 -7.74 -14.85
CA MET A 205 16.71 -7.12 -16.04
C MET A 205 17.92 -7.91 -16.55
N LYS A 206 18.82 -8.34 -15.65
CA LYS A 206 20.01 -9.14 -16.00
C LYS A 206 19.64 -10.45 -16.71
N SER A 207 18.59 -11.13 -16.24
CA SER A 207 18.10 -12.36 -16.87
C SER A 207 17.61 -12.18 -18.32
N LEU A 208 17.32 -10.94 -18.71
CA LEU A 208 16.87 -10.56 -20.05
C LEU A 208 17.95 -9.82 -20.85
N GLY A 209 19.17 -9.66 -20.31
CA GLY A 209 20.23 -8.88 -20.93
C GLY A 209 19.95 -7.36 -20.98
N ARG A 210 19.08 -6.85 -20.10
CA ARG A 210 18.64 -5.43 -20.07
C ARG A 210 19.48 -4.53 -19.16
N GLY A 211 20.74 -4.88 -18.89
CA GLY A 211 21.66 -4.08 -18.07
C GLY A 211 21.73 -4.49 -16.60
N THR A 212 22.08 -3.53 -15.75
CA THR A 212 22.44 -3.67 -14.33
C THR A 212 21.60 -2.74 -13.46
N ILE A 213 21.92 -2.67 -12.16
CA ILE A 213 21.23 -1.78 -11.23
C ILE A 213 21.46 -0.29 -11.56
N ASN A 214 22.59 0.05 -12.18
CA ASN A 214 22.92 1.43 -12.58
C ASN A 214 22.04 1.95 -13.73
N ASP A 215 21.37 1.03 -14.43
CA ASP A 215 20.44 1.32 -15.52
C ASP A 215 19.00 1.56 -15.02
N ILE A 216 18.76 1.41 -13.71
CA ILE A 216 17.49 1.75 -13.05
C ILE A 216 17.61 3.19 -12.55
N LYS A 217 16.80 4.10 -13.10
CA LYS A 217 16.70 5.49 -12.65
C LYS A 217 15.73 5.60 -11.48
N TYR A 218 15.93 6.61 -10.64
CA TYR A 218 15.08 6.91 -9.50
C TYR A 218 14.46 8.29 -9.63
N ILE A 219 13.15 8.39 -9.42
CA ILE A 219 12.44 9.64 -9.25
C ILE A 219 11.58 9.53 -8.00
N GLY A 220 11.83 10.43 -7.06
CA GLY A 220 11.06 10.53 -5.82
C GLY A 220 11.64 11.61 -4.93
N ARG A 221 11.19 11.67 -3.68
CA ARG A 221 11.72 12.63 -2.72
C ARG A 221 13.18 12.30 -2.38
N ALA A 222 13.97 13.34 -2.09
CA ALA A 222 15.34 13.18 -1.62
C ALA A 222 15.38 12.42 -0.27
N PRO A 223 16.51 11.80 0.11
CA PRO A 223 16.64 11.16 1.41
C PRO A 223 16.30 12.12 2.56
N SER A 224 15.52 11.64 3.53
CA SER A 224 15.06 12.44 4.68
C SER A 224 15.08 11.61 5.96
N ALA A 225 15.32 12.27 7.09
CA ALA A 225 15.18 11.65 8.41
C ALA A 225 13.71 11.53 8.83
N ALA A 226 12.89 12.52 8.46
CA ALA A 226 11.44 12.51 8.65
C ALA A 226 10.73 11.89 7.44
N SER A 227 9.57 11.29 7.67
CA SER A 227 8.73 10.66 6.64
C SER A 227 8.26 11.68 5.60
N ALA A 228 7.82 12.86 6.03
CA ALA A 228 7.36 13.92 5.14
C ALA A 228 7.69 15.32 5.69
N THR A 229 7.62 16.32 4.82
CA THR A 229 7.65 17.73 5.23
C THR A 229 6.39 18.10 6.02
N GLY A 230 6.53 18.97 7.02
CA GLY A 230 5.40 19.55 7.76
C GLY A 230 4.76 20.76 7.07
N PHE A 231 5.34 21.25 5.96
CA PHE A 231 4.82 22.40 5.22
C PHE A 231 4.13 21.95 3.94
N TYR A 232 2.82 22.19 3.87
CA TYR A 232 2.00 21.81 2.71
C TYR A 232 2.51 22.40 1.39
N SER A 233 2.99 23.65 1.38
CA SER A 233 3.55 24.28 0.18
C SER A 233 4.80 23.58 -0.35
N VAL A 234 5.64 23.04 0.55
CA VAL A 234 6.82 22.25 0.17
C VAL A 234 6.38 20.90 -0.39
N HIS A 235 5.41 20.25 0.25
CA HIS A 235 4.85 18.98 -0.23
C HIS A 235 4.30 19.10 -1.65
N LEU A 236 3.50 20.14 -1.96
CA LEU A 236 2.98 20.38 -3.30
C LEU A 236 4.08 20.57 -4.34
N LYS A 237 5.15 21.29 -3.97
CA LYS A 237 6.30 21.50 -4.85
C LYS A 237 7.01 20.18 -5.14
N GLU A 238 7.32 19.39 -4.12
CA GLU A 238 7.95 18.08 -4.26
C GLU A 238 7.11 17.15 -5.13
N GLN A 239 5.79 17.11 -4.91
CA GLN A 239 4.88 16.25 -5.67
C GLN A 239 4.86 16.64 -7.14
N SER A 240 4.71 17.93 -7.44
CA SER A 240 4.76 18.45 -8.81
C SER A 240 6.09 18.15 -9.50
N GLU A 241 7.21 18.27 -8.80
CA GLU A 241 8.53 17.94 -9.34
C GLU A 241 8.68 16.45 -9.70
N ILE A 242 8.16 15.54 -8.87
CA ILE A 242 8.15 14.09 -9.15
C ILE A 242 7.39 13.81 -10.43
N VAL A 243 6.15 14.30 -10.52
CA VAL A 243 5.26 14.04 -11.64
C VAL A 243 5.81 14.63 -12.94
N GLN A 244 6.36 15.85 -12.91
CA GLN A 244 6.95 16.48 -14.09
C GLN A 244 8.20 15.75 -14.59
N LYS A 245 9.11 15.36 -13.69
CA LYS A 245 10.33 14.63 -14.06
C LYS A 245 10.03 13.24 -14.61
N ALA A 246 9.01 12.56 -14.10
CA ALA A 246 8.70 11.19 -14.50
C ALA A 246 8.13 11.05 -15.93
N VAL A 247 7.58 12.14 -16.49
CA VAL A 247 6.99 12.13 -17.84
C VAL A 247 7.69 13.08 -18.82
N GLN A 248 8.88 13.56 -18.45
CA GLN A 248 9.69 14.42 -19.33
C GLN A 248 10.16 13.65 -20.57
N LYS A 249 10.52 14.36 -21.64
CA LYS A 249 10.99 13.73 -22.89
C LYS A 249 12.48 13.41 -22.86
N GLU A 250 13.24 14.19 -22.11
CA GLU A 250 14.67 14.06 -21.98
C GLU A 250 15.03 12.84 -21.12
N PRO A 251 16.09 12.09 -21.45
CA PRO A 251 16.56 10.99 -20.62
C PRO A 251 16.80 11.44 -19.18
N ILE A 252 16.44 10.60 -18.21
CA ILE A 252 16.58 10.96 -16.81
C ILE A 252 18.05 10.81 -16.39
N GLU A 253 18.66 11.92 -16.00
CA GLU A 253 20.02 11.91 -15.48
C GLU A 253 20.10 11.06 -14.21
N SER A 254 21.02 10.09 -14.19
CA SER A 254 21.36 9.36 -12.96
C SER A 254 22.12 10.31 -12.05
N HIS A 255 21.46 10.82 -11.00
CA HIS A 255 22.17 11.46 -9.89
C HIS A 255 22.97 10.37 -9.17
N SER A 256 24.30 10.44 -9.33
CA SER A 256 25.31 9.64 -8.63
C SER A 256 25.40 9.98 -7.16
#